data_AF-A0A846P9P1-F1
#
_entry.id   AF-A0A846P9P1-F1
#
_cell.length_a   1.000
_cell.length_b   1.000
_cell.length_c   1.000
_cell.angle_alpha   90.00
_cell.angle_beta   90.00
_cell.angle_gamma   90.00
#
_symmetry.space_group_name_H-M   'P 1'
#
loop_
_entity.id
_entity.type
_entity.pdbx_description
1 polymer ?
#
loop_
_entity_poly.entity_id
_entity_poly.type
_entity_poly.pdbx_seq_one_letter_code
_entity_poly.pdbx_strand_id
1 'polypeptide(L)'
;MNVNCVSRFISIACIIGCIIFFAAFGTTSLADTEFAFITTTDFSSGSASVIWLDGSYTVEKNVVSLHSDAVARYYDGLIYAVNRLGADNIHVLDPNNNFATVLQFSVGNGSNPSDIAFVSKTKAYVSRYDSTHIWVVNPSTGAKIGSIDLSSLADADGLPEMDRLCIFEKHLFITIQRLDRNNYWVPVGTSYIAVVDVDADTLVDTDPVTPGKQSIPLAGTNPFSDLKINPYKGTLYVSCVGYWGIQDCGIEMVDPGAFHTLGYTLTEASSGGDINDMEIVAPDKGYAIITNASFHNILISFDQETGIVTDTLYAPGDYVLHDIEKAPTGELFLADGTLTNPGVRVYDIATNMQVLPGPIDVGLLPFDITFSVNIPSGMAINPPFVASMGQNFPNPFNPSTTIPFTLAKEITVKLSIYDVTGRHVRTILNERRPAGDHLVHWDGRDEASRILPSGVYFARLEADDFIATRKLLLLK
;
A
#
# COMPACT_ATOMS: atom_id res chain seq x y z
N MET A 1 74.27 -47.16 24.48
CA MET A 1 74.89 -46.97 25.81
C MET A 1 74.36 -45.68 26.40
N ASN A 2 73.89 -45.80 27.64
CA ASN A 2 73.63 -44.83 28.71
C ASN A 2 73.98 -43.35 28.47
N VAL A 3 72.99 -42.46 28.67
CA VAL A 3 72.69 -41.69 29.91
C VAL A 3 73.79 -40.67 30.23
N ASN A 4 73.44 -39.37 30.19
CA ASN A 4 73.60 -38.52 31.37
C ASN A 4 72.88 -37.18 31.25
N CYS A 5 72.15 -36.90 32.33
CA CYS A 5 71.39 -35.71 32.64
C CYS A 5 72.28 -34.71 33.41
N VAL A 6 71.80 -33.47 33.56
CA VAL A 6 71.87 -32.59 34.76
C VAL A 6 72.38 -31.14 34.50
N SER A 7 71.37 -30.25 34.49
CA SER A 7 71.26 -28.91 35.10
C SER A 7 72.04 -27.69 34.57
N ARG A 8 71.30 -26.60 34.32
CA ARG A 8 71.19 -25.45 35.25
C ARG A 8 69.99 -24.55 34.91
N PHE A 9 69.40 -23.99 35.96
CA PHE A 9 68.16 -23.21 36.07
C PHE A 9 68.35 -21.69 35.79
N ILE A 10 67.21 -20.98 35.78
CA ILE A 10 66.95 -19.51 35.87
C ILE A 10 66.67 -18.88 34.46
N SER A 11 65.56 -18.23 34.12
CA SER A 11 64.54 -17.49 34.88
C SER A 11 63.18 -17.38 34.13
N ILE A 12 62.20 -16.88 34.87
CA ILE A 12 60.74 -16.77 34.66
C ILE A 12 60.29 -15.71 33.63
N ALA A 13 59.08 -15.94 33.08
CA ALA A 13 58.10 -15.03 32.44
C ALA A 13 58.11 -14.87 30.91
N CYS A 14 57.13 -15.50 30.24
CA CYS A 14 55.96 -14.77 29.72
C CYS A 14 54.83 -15.74 29.33
N ILE A 15 53.61 -15.34 29.67
CA ILE A 15 52.35 -16.08 29.57
C ILE A 15 51.84 -16.03 28.13
N ILE A 16 51.54 -17.19 27.53
CA ILE A 16 50.62 -17.31 26.39
C ILE A 16 49.55 -18.32 26.81
N GLY A 17 48.40 -17.80 27.25
CA GLY A 17 47.19 -18.56 27.44
C GLY A 17 46.53 -18.80 26.09
N CYS A 18 46.41 -20.06 25.70
CA CYS A 18 45.61 -20.49 24.56
C CYS A 18 44.14 -20.39 24.94
N ILE A 19 43.42 -19.38 24.44
CA ILE A 19 41.96 -19.31 24.53
C ILE A 19 41.40 -19.89 23.25
N ILE A 20 40.76 -21.04 23.38
CA ILE A 20 39.91 -21.66 22.36
C ILE A 20 38.68 -20.76 22.20
N PHE A 21 38.57 -20.06 21.08
CA PHE A 21 37.36 -19.34 20.71
C PHE A 21 36.31 -20.35 20.25
N PHE A 22 35.38 -20.70 21.14
CA PHE A 22 34.06 -21.16 20.71
C PHE A 22 33.34 -19.94 20.15
N ALA A 23 33.20 -19.86 18.82
CA ALA A 23 32.23 -18.97 18.22
C ALA A 23 30.84 -19.50 18.60
N ALA A 24 30.18 -18.81 19.52
CA ALA A 24 28.75 -19.00 19.76
C ALA A 24 28.04 -18.61 18.47
N PHE A 25 27.48 -19.59 17.76
CA PHE A 25 26.40 -19.31 16.83
C PHE A 25 25.26 -18.75 17.67
N GLY A 26 25.11 -17.44 17.65
CA GLY A 26 23.88 -16.81 18.10
C GLY A 26 22.77 -17.35 17.23
N THR A 27 21.83 -18.06 17.83
CA THR A 27 20.53 -18.31 17.22
C THR A 27 19.86 -16.94 17.10
N THR A 28 20.00 -16.29 15.96
CA THR A 28 19.03 -15.28 15.55
C THR A 28 17.70 -16.01 15.50
N SER A 29 16.78 -15.67 16.41
CA SER A 29 15.40 -16.08 16.22
C SER A 29 14.97 -15.60 14.84
N LEU A 30 14.25 -16.44 14.08
CA LEU A 30 13.60 -16.09 12.80
C LEU A 30 12.68 -14.85 12.89
N ALA A 31 12.50 -14.27 14.08
CA ALA A 31 11.58 -13.18 14.38
C ALA A 31 11.94 -11.81 13.76
N ASP A 32 13.17 -11.61 13.24
CA ASP A 32 13.65 -10.28 12.80
C ASP A 32 14.00 -10.17 11.30
N THR A 33 13.83 -11.23 10.50
CA THR A 33 14.14 -11.16 9.06
C THR A 33 12.87 -10.89 8.25
N GLU A 34 12.82 -9.72 7.61
CA GLU A 34 11.76 -9.38 6.66
C GLU A 34 11.86 -10.23 5.40
N PHE A 35 10.72 -10.58 4.81
CA PHE A 35 10.61 -11.36 3.59
C PHE A 35 9.45 -10.89 2.72
N ALA A 36 9.54 -11.15 1.42
CA ALA A 36 8.41 -11.12 0.50
C ALA A 36 7.86 -12.53 0.37
N PHE A 37 6.55 -12.70 0.55
CA PHE A 37 5.81 -13.91 0.25
C PHE A 37 5.11 -13.72 -1.08
N ILE A 38 5.46 -14.55 -2.05
CA ILE A 38 5.01 -14.46 -3.43
C ILE A 38 4.06 -15.62 -3.69
N THR A 39 2.78 -15.35 -3.91
CA THR A 39 1.91 -16.40 -4.44
C THR A 39 2.29 -16.64 -5.90
N THR A 40 2.25 -17.90 -6.31
CA THR A 40 2.67 -18.30 -7.65
C THR A 40 1.67 -19.27 -8.25
N THR A 41 1.46 -19.21 -9.56
CA THR A 41 0.40 -19.95 -10.24
C THR A 41 0.77 -20.34 -11.68
N ASP A 42 0.15 -21.42 -12.16
CA ASP A 42 0.03 -21.76 -13.58
C ASP A 42 -1.45 -21.81 -14.03
N PHE A 43 -2.33 -21.20 -13.22
CA PHE A 43 -3.79 -21.20 -13.32
C PHE A 43 -4.46 -22.58 -13.21
N SER A 44 -3.68 -23.66 -13.02
CA SER A 44 -4.17 -25.02 -12.74
C SER A 44 -3.81 -25.48 -11.32
N SER A 45 -2.69 -25.01 -10.82
CA SER A 45 -2.11 -25.25 -9.50
C SER A 45 -1.54 -23.95 -8.94
N GLY A 46 -1.40 -23.87 -7.62
CA GLY A 46 -0.84 -22.73 -6.92
C GLY A 46 0.16 -23.13 -5.86
N SER A 47 1.13 -22.26 -5.61
CA SER A 47 2.11 -22.41 -4.54
C SER A 47 2.53 -21.04 -4.02
N ALA A 48 3.52 -20.99 -3.13
CA ALA A 48 4.16 -19.74 -2.78
C ALA A 48 5.66 -19.92 -2.61
N SER A 49 6.38 -18.83 -2.79
CA SER A 49 7.82 -18.73 -2.63
C SER A 49 8.16 -17.52 -1.75
N VAL A 50 9.31 -17.57 -1.10
CA VAL A 50 9.76 -16.55 -0.15
C VAL A 50 11.05 -15.95 -0.65
N ILE A 51 11.11 -14.62 -0.71
CA ILE A 51 12.33 -13.86 -1.01
C ILE A 51 12.76 -13.17 0.29
N TRP A 52 13.94 -13.51 0.80
CA TRP A 52 14.47 -12.90 2.02
C TRP A 52 15.04 -11.50 1.75
N LEU A 53 14.65 -10.52 2.58
CA LEU A 53 15.01 -9.10 2.42
C LEU A 53 16.24 -8.70 3.28
N ASP A 54 17.23 -9.59 3.36
CA ASP A 54 18.51 -9.34 4.04
C ASP A 54 19.59 -8.74 3.10
N GLY A 55 19.16 -8.26 1.94
CA GLY A 55 20.01 -7.77 0.85
C GLY A 55 20.55 -8.88 -0.07
N SER A 56 20.40 -10.16 0.29
CA SER A 56 20.83 -11.29 -0.56
C SER A 56 19.80 -11.65 -1.63
N TYR A 57 18.52 -11.36 -1.38
CA TYR A 57 17.39 -11.81 -2.20
C TYR A 57 17.38 -13.33 -2.41
N THR A 58 17.83 -14.09 -1.40
CA THR A 58 17.77 -15.56 -1.44
C THR A 58 16.31 -16.04 -1.47
N VAL A 59 16.07 -17.13 -2.19
CA VAL A 59 14.72 -17.63 -2.47
C VAL A 59 14.52 -19.03 -1.92
N GLU A 60 13.44 -19.23 -1.19
CA GLU A 60 12.87 -20.53 -0.89
C GLU A 60 11.62 -20.74 -1.72
N LYS A 61 11.66 -21.72 -2.63
CA LYS A 61 10.57 -21.95 -3.58
C LYS A 61 9.61 -23.02 -3.09
N ASN A 62 8.34 -22.86 -3.44
CA ASN A 62 7.28 -23.83 -3.16
C ASN A 62 7.17 -24.18 -1.66
N VAL A 63 7.23 -23.16 -0.79
CA VAL A 63 7.18 -23.34 0.67
C VAL A 63 5.84 -23.91 1.14
N VAL A 64 4.79 -23.74 0.34
CA VAL A 64 3.43 -24.23 0.62
C VAL A 64 2.63 -24.39 -0.68
N SER A 65 1.72 -25.37 -0.74
CA SER A 65 0.73 -25.46 -1.82
C SER A 65 -0.48 -24.58 -1.50
N LEU A 66 -0.93 -23.81 -2.49
CA LEU A 66 -2.10 -22.94 -2.40
C LEU A 66 -3.09 -23.26 -3.51
N HIS A 67 -4.27 -22.63 -3.47
CA HIS A 67 -5.14 -22.61 -4.63
C HIS A 67 -4.46 -21.87 -5.81
N SER A 68 -4.79 -22.22 -7.05
CA SER A 68 -4.21 -21.57 -8.25
C SER A 68 -4.62 -20.11 -8.40
N ASP A 69 -5.68 -19.72 -7.71
CA ASP A 69 -6.18 -18.35 -7.67
C ASP A 69 -6.15 -17.87 -6.21
N ALA A 70 -4.95 -17.57 -5.72
CA ALA A 70 -4.72 -17.17 -4.33
C ALA A 70 -3.94 -15.86 -4.26
N VAL A 71 -4.42 -14.96 -3.41
CA VAL A 71 -3.71 -13.75 -2.97
C VAL A 71 -3.39 -13.86 -1.49
N ALA A 72 -2.46 -13.08 -0.96
CA ALA A 72 -2.01 -13.18 0.42
C ALA A 72 -2.00 -11.84 1.14
N ARG A 73 -2.21 -11.90 2.46
CA ARG A 73 -2.03 -10.77 3.38
C ARG A 73 -1.20 -11.21 4.57
N TYR A 74 -0.27 -10.37 5.01
CA TYR A 74 0.46 -10.59 6.25
C TYR A 74 -0.20 -9.83 7.41
N TYR A 75 -0.46 -10.52 8.52
CA TYR A 75 -0.99 -9.88 9.73
C TYR A 75 -0.55 -10.63 10.99
N ASP A 76 -0.04 -9.90 11.98
CA ASP A 76 0.29 -10.41 13.32
C ASP A 76 1.19 -11.66 13.28
N GLY A 77 2.23 -11.64 12.45
CA GLY A 77 3.18 -12.75 12.35
C GLY A 77 2.74 -13.90 11.45
N LEU A 78 1.53 -13.85 10.86
CA LEU A 78 0.97 -14.93 10.06
C LEU A 78 0.68 -14.47 8.62
N ILE A 79 0.70 -15.42 7.69
CA ILE A 79 0.23 -15.23 6.32
C ILE A 79 -1.20 -15.75 6.23
N TYR A 80 -2.09 -14.94 5.67
CA TYR A 80 -3.48 -15.29 5.36
C TYR A 80 -3.61 -15.35 3.84
N ALA A 81 -3.54 -16.55 3.28
CA ALA A 81 -3.83 -16.77 1.87
C ALA A 81 -5.35 -16.82 1.66
N VAL A 82 -5.86 -15.93 0.83
CA VAL A 82 -7.26 -15.90 0.38
C VAL A 82 -7.36 -16.81 -0.84
N ASN A 83 -7.82 -18.04 -0.63
CA ASN A 83 -8.05 -18.99 -1.72
C ASN A 83 -9.42 -18.69 -2.32
N ARG A 84 -9.43 -18.18 -3.55
CA ARG A 84 -10.58 -17.53 -4.18
C ARG A 84 -11.50 -18.53 -4.88
N LEU A 85 -11.87 -18.26 -6.13
CA LEU A 85 -12.90 -18.95 -6.90
C LEU A 85 -12.79 -20.48 -6.82
N GLY A 86 -13.79 -21.11 -6.21
CA GLY A 86 -13.92 -22.58 -6.10
C GLY A 86 -13.23 -23.21 -4.90
N ALA A 87 -12.36 -22.47 -4.19
CA ALA A 87 -11.78 -22.89 -2.92
C ALA A 87 -12.49 -22.25 -1.73
N ASP A 88 -12.87 -20.97 -1.85
CA ASP A 88 -13.71 -20.22 -0.92
C ASP A 88 -13.30 -20.32 0.56
N ASN A 89 -12.00 -20.16 0.84
CA ASN A 89 -11.46 -20.28 2.18
C ASN A 89 -10.27 -19.34 2.44
N ILE A 90 -10.04 -19.07 3.71
CA ILE A 90 -8.82 -18.43 4.20
C ILE A 90 -7.91 -19.54 4.75
N HIS A 91 -6.66 -19.54 4.29
CA HIS A 91 -5.62 -20.49 4.68
C HIS A 91 -4.50 -19.76 5.40
N VAL A 92 -4.32 -20.06 6.68
CA VAL A 92 -3.42 -19.33 7.58
C VAL A 92 -2.16 -20.14 7.82
N LEU A 93 -1.01 -19.50 7.59
CA LEU A 93 0.31 -20.10 7.64
C LEU A 93 1.19 -19.38 8.66
N ASP A 94 2.03 -20.15 9.35
CA ASP A 94 3.00 -19.61 10.31
C ASP A 94 4.43 -19.63 9.72
N PRO A 95 4.97 -18.47 9.32
CA PRO A 95 6.34 -18.33 8.84
C PRO A 95 7.40 -18.84 9.83
N ASN A 96 7.14 -18.75 11.13
CA ASN A 96 8.08 -19.22 12.17
C ASN A 96 8.07 -20.75 12.34
N ASN A 97 7.13 -21.43 11.70
CA ASN A 97 6.99 -22.88 11.70
C ASN A 97 7.01 -23.43 10.27
N ASN A 98 7.98 -22.97 9.46
CA ASN A 98 8.18 -23.39 8.06
C ASN A 98 6.90 -23.30 7.22
N PHE A 99 6.14 -22.21 7.40
CA PHE A 99 4.87 -21.97 6.70
C PHE A 99 3.84 -23.10 6.90
N ALA A 100 3.90 -23.81 8.03
CA ALA A 100 2.91 -24.82 8.37
C ALA A 100 1.51 -24.20 8.46
N THR A 101 0.51 -24.96 8.01
CA THR A 101 -0.89 -24.59 8.17
C THR A 101 -1.27 -24.60 9.64
N VAL A 102 -1.66 -23.44 10.17
CA VAL A 102 -2.14 -23.30 11.55
C VAL A 102 -3.66 -23.23 11.63
N LEU A 103 -4.30 -22.74 10.58
CA LEU A 103 -5.76 -22.66 10.48
C LEU A 103 -6.17 -22.65 9.01
N GLN A 104 -7.32 -23.24 8.70
CA GLN A 104 -7.98 -23.06 7.42
C GLN A 104 -9.49 -23.08 7.64
N PHE A 105 -10.21 -22.10 7.12
CA PHE A 105 -11.65 -21.98 7.31
C PHE A 105 -12.37 -21.47 6.07
N SER A 106 -13.54 -22.04 5.79
CA SER A 106 -14.38 -21.61 4.68
C SER A 106 -15.02 -20.25 4.97
N VAL A 107 -15.17 -19.45 3.92
CA VAL A 107 -15.92 -18.18 3.93
C VAL A 107 -17.23 -18.28 3.14
N GLY A 108 -17.73 -19.53 3.00
CA GLY A 108 -18.97 -19.87 2.33
C GLY A 108 -18.74 -20.36 0.91
N ASN A 109 -19.28 -21.54 0.58
CA ASN A 109 -19.11 -22.15 -0.74
C ASN A 109 -19.73 -21.29 -1.86
N GLY A 110 -18.99 -21.14 -2.96
CA GLY A 110 -19.34 -20.28 -4.09
C GLY A 110 -19.36 -18.79 -3.75
N SER A 111 -18.54 -18.35 -2.78
CA SER A 111 -18.50 -16.94 -2.38
C SER A 111 -17.42 -16.14 -3.08
N ASN A 112 -16.42 -16.83 -3.65
CA ASN A 112 -15.27 -16.25 -4.33
C ASN A 112 -14.65 -15.10 -3.54
N PRO A 113 -14.02 -15.39 -2.38
CA PRO A 113 -13.43 -14.33 -1.58
C PRO A 113 -12.29 -13.67 -2.34
N SER A 114 -12.21 -12.34 -2.29
CA SER A 114 -11.19 -11.59 -3.02
C SER A 114 -10.10 -11.03 -2.12
N ASP A 115 -10.43 -10.67 -0.87
CA ASP A 115 -9.49 -10.01 0.06
C ASP A 115 -9.89 -10.21 1.54
N ILE A 116 -8.96 -9.93 2.47
CA ILE A 116 -9.16 -9.90 3.92
C ILE A 116 -8.48 -8.69 4.57
N ALA A 117 -9.22 -7.92 5.38
CA ALA A 117 -8.69 -6.76 6.10
C ALA A 117 -8.88 -6.89 7.62
N PHE A 118 -7.84 -6.56 8.39
CA PHE A 118 -7.77 -6.85 9.82
C PHE A 118 -8.00 -5.61 10.68
N VAL A 119 -8.96 -5.69 11.60
CA VAL A 119 -9.16 -4.68 12.67
C VAL A 119 -8.35 -5.06 13.91
N SER A 120 -8.35 -6.35 14.24
CA SER A 120 -7.64 -6.91 15.41
C SER A 120 -7.40 -8.41 15.22
N LYS A 121 -6.64 -9.02 16.14
CA LYS A 121 -6.44 -10.49 16.20
C LYS A 121 -7.74 -11.31 16.26
N THR A 122 -8.85 -10.67 16.64
CA THR A 122 -10.15 -11.32 16.79
C THR A 122 -11.23 -10.76 15.87
N LYS A 123 -10.89 -9.82 14.97
CA LYS A 123 -11.84 -9.21 14.05
C LYS A 123 -11.17 -8.83 12.73
N ALA A 124 -11.67 -9.41 11.64
CA ALA A 124 -11.31 -9.09 10.28
C ALA A 124 -12.55 -9.12 9.38
N TYR A 125 -12.47 -8.49 8.22
CA TYR A 125 -13.50 -8.52 7.19
C TYR A 125 -12.99 -9.30 5.98
N VAL A 126 -13.87 -10.09 5.36
CA VAL A 126 -13.54 -10.84 4.14
C VAL A 126 -14.56 -10.47 3.06
N SER A 127 -14.07 -9.89 1.97
CA SER A 127 -14.86 -9.61 0.77
C SER A 127 -15.20 -10.92 0.08
N ARG A 128 -16.40 -10.97 -0.52
CA ARG A 128 -17.01 -12.17 -1.07
C ARG A 128 -17.66 -11.79 -2.40
N TYR A 129 -16.88 -11.88 -3.47
CA TYR A 129 -17.18 -11.33 -4.79
C TYR A 129 -18.50 -11.86 -5.38
N ASP A 130 -18.85 -13.12 -5.07
CA ASP A 130 -20.10 -13.77 -5.51
C ASP A 130 -21.21 -13.69 -4.44
N SER A 131 -21.18 -12.65 -3.60
CA SER A 131 -22.18 -12.45 -2.55
C SER A 131 -22.55 -10.98 -2.37
N THR A 132 -23.72 -10.74 -1.79
CA THR A 132 -24.12 -9.41 -1.31
C THR A 132 -23.61 -9.09 0.09
N HIS A 133 -23.04 -10.06 0.80
CA HIS A 133 -22.65 -9.90 2.20
C HIS A 133 -21.15 -10.03 2.40
N ILE A 134 -20.52 -8.96 2.88
CA ILE A 134 -19.18 -9.03 3.46
C ILE A 134 -19.26 -9.74 4.80
N TRP A 135 -18.29 -10.60 5.11
CA TRP A 135 -18.26 -11.33 6.39
C TRP A 135 -17.35 -10.65 7.39
N VAL A 136 -17.78 -10.64 8.64
CA VAL A 136 -16.93 -10.32 9.80
C VAL A 136 -16.51 -11.64 10.43
N VAL A 137 -15.20 -11.87 10.54
CA VAL A 137 -14.63 -13.12 11.03
C VAL A 137 -13.68 -12.86 12.19
N ASN A 138 -13.50 -13.86 13.06
CA ASN A 138 -12.40 -13.90 14.00
C ASN A 138 -11.23 -14.66 13.36
N PRO A 139 -10.16 -13.97 12.91
CA PRO A 139 -9.08 -14.61 12.16
C PRO A 139 -8.27 -15.60 12.99
N SER A 140 -8.21 -15.47 14.32
CA SER A 140 -7.53 -16.43 15.19
C SER A 140 -8.25 -17.78 15.36
N THR A 141 -9.53 -17.86 15.01
CA THR A 141 -10.36 -19.07 15.18
C THR A 141 -11.07 -19.52 13.91
N GLY A 142 -11.16 -18.65 12.90
CA GLY A 142 -11.94 -18.86 11.68
C GLY A 142 -13.45 -18.71 11.85
N ALA A 143 -13.92 -18.31 13.03
CA ALA A 143 -15.34 -18.18 13.30
C ALA A 143 -15.93 -16.97 12.56
N LYS A 144 -17.07 -17.16 11.86
CA LYS A 144 -17.89 -16.04 11.41
C LYS A 144 -18.57 -15.40 12.62
N ILE A 145 -18.29 -14.13 12.87
CA ILE A 145 -18.82 -13.36 14.01
C ILE A 145 -19.84 -12.29 13.60
N GLY A 146 -19.97 -12.01 12.30
CA GLY A 146 -20.95 -11.05 11.78
C GLY A 146 -21.00 -11.04 10.26
N SER A 147 -21.83 -10.16 9.70
CA SER A 147 -21.88 -9.86 8.27
C SER A 147 -22.60 -8.55 8.04
N ILE A 148 -22.24 -7.84 6.98
CA ILE A 148 -22.85 -6.57 6.57
C ILE A 148 -23.43 -6.76 5.17
N ASP A 149 -24.68 -6.34 4.97
CA ASP A 149 -25.38 -6.45 3.70
C ASP A 149 -25.05 -5.24 2.80
N LEU A 150 -24.53 -5.52 1.60
CA LEU A 150 -24.18 -4.57 0.55
C LEU A 150 -25.14 -4.68 -0.66
N SER A 151 -26.26 -5.39 -0.53
CA SER A 151 -27.23 -5.58 -1.62
C SER A 151 -27.81 -4.27 -2.18
N SER A 152 -27.80 -3.19 -1.39
CA SER A 152 -28.21 -1.86 -1.84
C SER A 152 -27.27 -1.25 -2.89
N LEU A 153 -26.05 -1.77 -3.02
CA LEU A 153 -25.03 -1.33 -3.97
C LEU A 153 -24.95 -2.24 -5.21
N ALA A 154 -25.76 -3.30 -5.26
CA ALA A 154 -25.79 -4.22 -6.38
C ALA A 154 -26.31 -3.57 -7.67
N ASP A 155 -25.94 -4.15 -8.81
CA ASP A 155 -26.57 -3.83 -10.09
C ASP A 155 -27.78 -4.72 -10.40
N ALA A 156 -28.16 -4.83 -11.67
CA ALA A 156 -29.33 -5.57 -12.11
C ALA A 156 -29.23 -7.09 -11.86
N ASP A 157 -28.02 -7.64 -11.73
CA ASP A 157 -27.83 -9.07 -11.45
C ASP A 157 -27.95 -9.42 -9.95
N GLY A 158 -28.04 -8.39 -9.10
CA GLY A 158 -28.21 -8.52 -7.66
C GLY A 158 -26.91 -8.71 -6.88
N LEU A 159 -25.75 -8.58 -7.53
CA LEU A 159 -24.44 -8.62 -6.89
C LEU A 159 -23.75 -7.24 -6.96
N PRO A 160 -22.98 -6.87 -5.92
CA PRO A 160 -22.20 -5.63 -5.90
C PRO A 160 -20.80 -5.79 -6.49
N GLU A 161 -20.32 -7.02 -6.71
CA GLU A 161 -18.91 -7.31 -7.05
C GLU A 161 -17.96 -6.62 -6.06
N MET A 162 -18.13 -6.92 -4.76
CA MET A 162 -17.20 -6.42 -3.75
C MET A 162 -15.83 -7.07 -3.95
N ASP A 163 -14.77 -6.27 -4.04
CA ASP A 163 -13.45 -6.78 -4.40
C ASP A 163 -12.39 -6.49 -3.33
N ARG A 164 -11.76 -5.32 -3.35
CA ARG A 164 -10.58 -5.00 -2.52
C ARG A 164 -10.96 -4.26 -1.25
N LEU A 165 -10.19 -4.50 -0.20
CA LEU A 165 -10.43 -3.98 1.13
C LEU A 165 -9.28 -3.08 1.59
N CYS A 166 -9.61 -1.96 2.21
CA CYS A 166 -8.62 -1.15 2.92
C CYS A 166 -9.26 -0.55 4.17
N ILE A 167 -8.62 -0.71 5.32
CA ILE A 167 -8.97 0.01 6.53
C ILE A 167 -8.10 1.27 6.61
N PHE A 168 -8.72 2.40 6.91
CA PHE A 168 -8.03 3.62 7.28
C PHE A 168 -8.70 4.16 8.53
N GLU A 169 -7.92 4.33 9.59
CA GLU A 169 -8.43 4.66 10.92
C GLU A 169 -9.54 3.69 11.37
N LYS A 170 -10.76 4.18 11.55
CA LYS A 170 -11.93 3.40 11.97
C LYS A 170 -12.88 3.03 10.82
N HIS A 171 -12.46 3.24 9.58
CA HIS A 171 -13.31 2.98 8.41
C HIS A 171 -12.70 1.88 7.54
N LEU A 172 -13.53 0.91 7.17
CA LEU A 172 -13.24 -0.04 6.11
C LEU A 172 -13.82 0.51 4.81
N PHE A 173 -12.97 0.58 3.79
CA PHE A 173 -13.28 0.92 2.41
C PHE A 173 -13.31 -0.37 1.58
N ILE A 174 -14.36 -0.53 0.78
CA ILE A 174 -14.62 -1.73 -0.01
C ILE A 174 -14.88 -1.30 -1.44
N THR A 175 -14.09 -1.74 -2.41
CA THR A 175 -14.39 -1.46 -3.83
C THR A 175 -15.60 -2.27 -4.30
N ILE A 176 -16.47 -1.64 -5.09
CA ILE A 176 -17.72 -2.18 -5.60
C ILE A 176 -17.72 -2.00 -7.12
N GLN A 177 -17.54 -3.07 -7.88
CA GLN A 177 -17.29 -2.96 -9.32
C GLN A 177 -18.56 -2.74 -10.15
N ARG A 178 -19.64 -3.48 -9.90
CA ARG A 178 -20.90 -3.47 -10.69
C ARG A 178 -20.68 -3.83 -12.15
N LEU A 179 -20.59 -5.14 -12.41
CA LEU A 179 -20.26 -5.69 -13.73
C LEU A 179 -21.40 -6.57 -14.28
N ASP A 180 -21.76 -6.37 -15.56
CA ASP A 180 -22.71 -7.23 -16.25
C ASP A 180 -22.04 -8.56 -16.64
N ARG A 181 -22.21 -9.56 -15.78
CA ARG A 181 -21.66 -10.92 -15.96
C ARG A 181 -22.24 -11.65 -17.18
N ASN A 182 -23.38 -11.21 -17.70
CA ASN A 182 -23.99 -11.76 -18.91
C ASN A 182 -23.52 -11.05 -20.18
N ASN A 183 -22.75 -9.97 -20.04
CA ASN A 183 -22.24 -9.18 -21.15
C ASN A 183 -20.74 -8.89 -20.98
N TYR A 184 -19.94 -9.95 -20.97
CA TYR A 184 -18.47 -9.87 -20.93
C TYR A 184 -17.90 -9.07 -19.75
N TRP A 185 -18.60 -9.04 -18.60
CA TRP A 185 -18.15 -8.36 -17.39
C TRP A 185 -17.91 -6.86 -17.59
N VAL A 186 -18.70 -6.23 -18.46
CA VAL A 186 -18.61 -4.79 -18.68
C VAL A 186 -19.17 -4.02 -17.48
N PRO A 187 -18.58 -2.87 -17.10
CA PRO A 187 -19.11 -2.05 -16.01
C PRO A 187 -20.51 -1.50 -16.31
N VAL A 188 -21.34 -1.38 -15.27
CA VAL A 188 -22.72 -0.90 -15.37
C VAL A 188 -22.98 0.26 -14.42
N GLY A 189 -23.20 1.44 -14.99
CA GLY A 189 -23.52 2.64 -14.21
C GLY A 189 -22.35 3.08 -13.33
N THR A 190 -22.67 3.64 -12.15
CA THR A 190 -21.65 4.15 -11.22
C THR A 190 -21.07 3.01 -10.38
N SER A 191 -19.74 2.88 -10.31
CA SER A 191 -19.05 2.05 -9.33
C SER A 191 -18.84 2.82 -8.03
N TYR A 192 -18.56 2.12 -6.94
CA TYR A 192 -18.53 2.74 -5.60
C TYR A 192 -17.35 2.29 -4.76
N ILE A 193 -17.07 3.05 -3.72
CA ILE A 193 -16.41 2.56 -2.51
C ILE A 193 -17.43 2.55 -1.37
N ALA A 194 -17.80 1.37 -0.87
CA ALA A 194 -18.62 1.27 0.34
C ALA A 194 -17.76 1.59 1.58
N VAL A 195 -18.35 2.26 2.56
CA VAL A 195 -17.65 2.65 3.79
C VAL A 195 -18.34 2.03 5.00
N VAL A 196 -17.59 1.34 5.84
CA VAL A 196 -18.08 0.69 7.07
C VAL A 196 -17.34 1.26 8.28
N ASP A 197 -18.07 1.66 9.32
CA ASP A 197 -17.50 1.97 10.62
C ASP A 197 -17.15 0.66 11.33
N VAL A 198 -15.85 0.46 11.60
CA VAL A 198 -15.36 -0.84 12.09
C VAL A 198 -15.64 -1.08 13.56
N ASP A 199 -16.03 -0.07 14.32
CA ASP A 199 -16.45 -0.23 15.71
C ASP A 199 -17.93 -0.62 15.79
N ALA A 200 -18.75 -0.03 14.90
CA ALA A 200 -20.19 -0.27 14.86
C ALA A 200 -20.63 -1.46 13.99
N ASP A 201 -19.79 -1.95 13.07
CA ASP A 201 -20.17 -2.93 12.04
C ASP A 201 -21.34 -2.46 11.17
N THR A 202 -21.35 -1.16 10.83
CA THR A 202 -22.43 -0.55 10.05
C THR A 202 -21.90 0.28 8.90
N LEU A 203 -22.63 0.30 7.79
CA LEU A 203 -22.38 1.22 6.68
C LEU A 203 -22.48 2.68 7.15
N VAL A 204 -21.51 3.49 6.73
CA VAL A 204 -21.42 4.92 7.02
C VAL A 204 -22.19 5.70 5.95
N ASP A 205 -22.93 6.72 6.39
CA ASP A 205 -23.49 7.72 5.48
C ASP A 205 -22.38 8.66 5.01
N THR A 206 -22.07 8.59 3.72
CA THR A 206 -20.97 9.33 3.08
C THR A 206 -21.42 10.68 2.54
N ASP A 207 -22.73 10.96 2.47
CA ASP A 207 -23.26 12.23 1.95
C ASP A 207 -23.79 13.12 3.09
N PRO A 208 -23.07 14.21 3.44
CA PRO A 208 -23.51 15.10 4.52
C PRO A 208 -24.76 15.92 4.17
N VAL A 209 -25.19 15.91 2.91
CA VAL A 209 -26.34 16.67 2.39
C VAL A 209 -27.57 15.79 2.25
N THR A 210 -27.42 14.56 1.74
CA THR A 210 -28.53 13.64 1.47
C THR A 210 -28.39 12.35 2.28
N PRO A 211 -29.07 12.23 3.43
CA PRO A 211 -28.95 11.05 4.28
C PRO A 211 -29.31 9.76 3.54
N GLY A 212 -28.57 8.70 3.83
CA GLY A 212 -28.79 7.35 3.31
C GLY A 212 -27.92 6.98 2.10
N LYS A 213 -26.95 7.82 1.69
CA LYS A 213 -25.95 7.40 0.71
C LYS A 213 -24.78 6.75 1.44
N GLN A 214 -24.66 5.45 1.30
CA GLN A 214 -23.74 4.65 2.11
C GLN A 214 -22.42 4.30 1.40
N SER A 215 -22.08 5.07 0.36
CA SER A 215 -20.94 4.79 -0.50
C SER A 215 -20.44 6.05 -1.19
N ILE A 216 -19.15 6.04 -1.51
CA ILE A 216 -18.49 7.09 -2.28
C ILE A 216 -18.69 6.74 -3.76
N PRO A 217 -19.45 7.52 -4.55
CA PRO A 217 -19.52 7.31 -5.99
C PRO A 217 -18.18 7.64 -6.62
N LEU A 218 -17.66 6.70 -7.42
CA LEU A 218 -16.45 6.90 -8.20
C LEU A 218 -16.78 7.62 -9.51
N ALA A 219 -15.84 8.43 -9.98
CA ALA A 219 -15.85 8.97 -11.33
C ALA A 219 -15.53 7.86 -12.35
N GLY A 220 -14.62 6.96 -11.99
CA GLY A 220 -14.30 5.76 -12.75
C GLY A 220 -15.28 4.62 -12.50
N THR A 221 -15.13 3.58 -13.31
CA THR A 221 -15.87 2.32 -13.14
C THR A 221 -14.90 1.16 -13.08
N ASN A 222 -15.37 0.00 -12.60
CA ASN A 222 -14.56 -1.20 -12.45
C ASN A 222 -13.25 -0.95 -11.66
N PRO A 223 -13.34 -0.53 -10.37
CA PRO A 223 -12.19 -0.45 -9.47
C PRO A 223 -11.56 -1.84 -9.27
N PHE A 224 -10.39 -2.05 -9.89
CA PHE A 224 -9.81 -3.38 -10.10
C PHE A 224 -8.59 -3.67 -9.23
N SER A 225 -7.76 -2.65 -8.97
CA SER A 225 -6.53 -2.81 -8.20
C SER A 225 -6.78 -2.81 -6.70
N ASP A 226 -5.76 -3.24 -5.93
CA ASP A 226 -5.72 -3.00 -4.50
C ASP A 226 -5.85 -1.51 -4.18
N LEU A 227 -6.50 -1.23 -3.05
CA LEU A 227 -6.66 0.12 -2.52
C LEU A 227 -5.37 0.55 -1.84
N LYS A 228 -4.73 1.60 -2.36
CA LYS A 228 -3.47 2.12 -1.80
C LYS A 228 -3.72 3.40 -1.04
N ILE A 229 -3.09 3.56 0.11
CA ILE A 229 -3.13 4.82 0.86
C ILE A 229 -1.78 5.47 0.76
N ASN A 230 -1.76 6.75 0.43
CA ASN A 230 -0.56 7.55 0.54
C ASN A 230 -0.36 7.91 2.03
N PRO A 231 0.62 7.32 2.73
CA PRO A 231 0.83 7.57 4.16
C PRO A 231 1.30 9.01 4.44
N TYR A 232 1.78 9.73 3.43
CA TYR A 232 2.24 11.11 3.52
C TYR A 232 1.10 12.13 3.40
N LYS A 233 -0.01 11.75 2.76
CA LYS A 233 -1.14 12.65 2.47
C LYS A 233 -2.44 12.22 3.13
N GLY A 234 -2.57 10.95 3.54
CA GLY A 234 -3.83 10.38 4.00
C GLY A 234 -4.87 10.26 2.89
N THR A 235 -4.43 10.20 1.63
CA THR A 235 -5.31 10.07 0.46
C THR A 235 -5.38 8.60 0.05
N LEU A 236 -6.58 8.12 -0.26
CA LEU A 236 -6.83 6.79 -0.78
C LEU A 236 -6.78 6.82 -2.32
N TYR A 237 -6.23 5.79 -2.94
CA TYR A 237 -6.09 5.64 -4.39
C TYR A 237 -6.73 4.33 -4.82
N VAL A 238 -7.43 4.36 -5.95
CA VAL A 238 -8.05 3.19 -6.58
C VAL A 238 -7.80 3.24 -8.09
N SER A 239 -7.26 2.18 -8.69
CA SER A 239 -7.23 2.08 -10.16
C SER A 239 -8.60 1.64 -10.63
N CYS A 240 -9.23 2.48 -11.43
CA CYS A 240 -10.42 2.14 -12.18
C CYS A 240 -10.00 1.82 -13.62
N VAL A 241 -10.33 0.62 -14.08
CA VAL A 241 -10.02 0.15 -15.44
C VAL A 241 -11.14 0.45 -16.42
N GLY A 242 -12.37 0.62 -15.93
CA GLY A 242 -13.54 0.76 -16.77
C GLY A 242 -13.68 -0.38 -17.79
N TYR A 243 -13.82 -0.02 -19.06
CA TYR A 243 -13.88 -0.98 -20.16
C TYR A 243 -12.48 -1.32 -20.67
N TRP A 244 -12.08 -2.59 -20.52
CA TRP A 244 -10.83 -3.08 -21.09
C TRP A 244 -10.66 -2.72 -22.58
N GLY A 245 -9.53 -2.10 -22.90
CA GLY A 245 -9.17 -1.60 -24.23
C GLY A 245 -9.74 -0.22 -24.58
N ILE A 246 -10.47 0.42 -23.65
CA ILE A 246 -11.02 1.77 -23.81
C ILE A 246 -10.48 2.64 -22.67
N GLN A 247 -9.76 3.70 -23.05
CA GLN A 247 -9.19 4.65 -22.09
C GLN A 247 -10.27 5.61 -21.57
N ASP A 248 -11.06 5.17 -20.59
CA ASP A 248 -12.19 5.92 -20.02
C ASP A 248 -12.10 6.15 -18.50
N CYS A 249 -11.06 5.62 -17.86
CA CYS A 249 -10.83 5.71 -16.42
C CYS A 249 -9.38 6.13 -16.10
N GLY A 250 -8.85 5.65 -14.97
CA GLY A 250 -7.61 6.10 -14.39
C GLY A 250 -7.46 5.75 -12.91
N ILE A 251 -6.38 6.23 -12.30
CA ILE A 251 -6.17 6.17 -10.86
C ILE A 251 -6.95 7.32 -10.22
N GLU A 252 -8.01 6.98 -9.49
CA GLU A 252 -8.87 7.92 -8.79
C GLU A 252 -8.38 8.13 -7.36
N MET A 253 -8.34 9.39 -6.93
CA MET A 253 -8.02 9.80 -5.57
C MET A 253 -9.31 9.99 -4.78
N VAL A 254 -9.31 9.55 -3.53
CA VAL A 254 -10.43 9.66 -2.60
C VAL A 254 -9.92 10.26 -1.30
N ASP A 255 -10.66 11.23 -0.76
CA ASP A 255 -10.47 11.71 0.60
C ASP A 255 -11.18 10.75 1.57
N PRO A 256 -10.45 9.92 2.33
CA PRO A 256 -11.06 8.94 3.21
C PRO A 256 -11.67 9.56 4.47
N GLY A 257 -11.38 10.83 4.80
CA GLY A 257 -12.00 11.54 5.92
C GLY A 257 -13.28 12.27 5.50
N ALA A 258 -13.32 12.79 4.27
CA ALA A 258 -14.45 13.55 3.74
C ALA A 258 -15.36 12.75 2.80
N PHE A 259 -15.06 11.47 2.58
CA PHE A 259 -15.85 10.50 1.81
C PHE A 259 -16.29 10.97 0.42
N HIS A 260 -15.38 11.61 -0.32
CA HIS A 260 -15.63 12.01 -1.70
C HIS A 260 -14.37 11.84 -2.56
N THR A 261 -14.61 11.71 -3.86
CA THR A 261 -13.53 11.68 -4.86
C THR A 261 -12.88 13.05 -5.02
N LEU A 262 -11.57 13.04 -5.17
CA LEU A 262 -10.72 14.18 -5.52
C LEU A 262 -10.40 14.21 -7.02
N GLY A 263 -10.96 13.28 -7.80
CA GLY A 263 -10.71 13.08 -9.23
C GLY A 263 -9.49 12.22 -9.52
N TYR A 264 -9.11 12.12 -10.80
CA TYR A 264 -7.98 11.30 -11.22
C TYR A 264 -6.63 11.97 -10.95
N THR A 265 -5.70 11.20 -10.37
CA THR A 265 -4.27 11.58 -10.36
C THR A 265 -3.62 11.25 -11.70
N LEU A 266 -4.00 10.14 -12.33
CA LEU A 266 -3.48 9.69 -13.63
C LEU A 266 -4.64 9.10 -14.43
N THR A 267 -4.84 9.55 -15.65
CA THR A 267 -5.86 8.98 -16.56
C THR A 267 -5.24 7.95 -17.48
N GLU A 268 -6.04 7.00 -17.95
CA GLU A 268 -5.62 6.01 -18.96
C GLU A 268 -5.19 6.68 -20.27
N ALA A 269 -5.86 7.78 -20.63
CA ALA A 269 -5.50 8.58 -21.80
C ALA A 269 -4.10 9.21 -21.67
N SER A 270 -3.74 9.67 -20.48
CA SER A 270 -2.41 10.24 -20.21
C SER A 270 -1.33 9.19 -20.00
N SER A 271 -1.67 8.02 -19.46
CA SER A 271 -0.73 6.92 -19.25
C SER A 271 -0.46 6.13 -20.53
N GLY A 272 -1.43 6.11 -21.46
CA GLY A 272 -1.36 5.37 -22.72
C GLY A 272 -2.00 3.98 -22.68
N GLY A 273 -2.77 3.67 -21.64
CA GLY A 273 -3.40 2.36 -21.47
C GLY A 273 -4.20 2.19 -20.18
N ASP A 274 -4.97 1.11 -20.11
CA ASP A 274 -5.78 0.74 -18.95
C ASP A 274 -4.88 0.52 -17.73
N ILE A 275 -5.26 0.99 -16.55
CA ILE A 275 -4.38 0.93 -15.36
C ILE A 275 -4.75 -0.28 -14.50
N ASN A 276 -3.94 -1.33 -14.56
CA ASN A 276 -4.22 -2.61 -13.91
C ASN A 276 -3.96 -2.55 -12.40
N ASP A 277 -2.82 -1.96 -12.04
CA ASP A 277 -2.34 -1.89 -10.66
C ASP A 277 -1.38 -0.70 -10.48
N MET A 278 -1.19 -0.27 -9.23
CA MET A 278 -0.46 0.94 -8.89
C MET A 278 0.22 0.83 -7.53
N GLU A 279 1.31 1.59 -7.34
CA GLU A 279 1.96 1.71 -6.05
C GLU A 279 2.40 3.16 -5.80
N ILE A 280 2.10 3.70 -4.60
CA ILE A 280 2.43 5.08 -4.23
C ILE A 280 3.65 5.07 -3.32
N VAL A 281 4.82 5.34 -3.88
CA VAL A 281 6.09 5.11 -3.19
C VAL A 281 6.64 6.31 -2.44
N ALA A 282 6.19 7.52 -2.78
CA ALA A 282 6.62 8.80 -2.20
C ALA A 282 5.47 9.83 -2.22
N PRO A 283 5.63 11.02 -1.62
CA PRO A 283 4.57 12.05 -1.63
C PRO A 283 4.16 12.54 -3.01
N ASP A 284 5.06 12.52 -3.99
CA ASP A 284 4.89 13.02 -5.35
C ASP A 284 5.09 11.93 -6.42
N LYS A 285 5.51 10.72 -6.06
CA LYS A 285 5.85 9.65 -7.01
C LYS A 285 5.01 8.40 -6.85
N GLY A 286 4.53 7.86 -7.97
CA GLY A 286 3.87 6.56 -8.07
C GLY A 286 4.39 5.73 -9.25
N TYR A 287 4.05 4.45 -9.22
CA TYR A 287 4.23 3.50 -10.31
C TYR A 287 2.88 2.92 -10.71
N ALA A 288 2.76 2.51 -11.96
CA ALA A 288 1.57 1.84 -12.45
C ALA A 288 1.94 0.77 -13.46
N ILE A 289 1.23 -0.37 -13.40
CA ILE A 289 1.16 -1.32 -14.50
C ILE A 289 0.02 -0.84 -15.41
N ILE A 290 0.32 -0.58 -16.68
CA ILE A 290 -0.68 -0.24 -17.67
C ILE A 290 -0.78 -1.27 -18.78
N THR A 291 -1.95 -1.41 -19.38
CA THR A 291 -2.21 -2.21 -20.57
C THR A 291 -2.44 -1.30 -21.76
N ASN A 292 -1.51 -1.30 -22.71
CA ASN A 292 -1.67 -0.47 -23.90
C ASN A 292 -2.67 -1.07 -24.92
N ALA A 293 -2.95 -0.34 -26.00
CA ALA A 293 -3.89 -0.78 -27.05
C ALA A 293 -3.50 -2.07 -27.80
N SER A 294 -2.26 -2.55 -27.66
CA SER A 294 -1.81 -3.86 -28.17
C SER A 294 -1.93 -4.98 -27.13
N PHE A 295 -2.57 -4.71 -25.99
CA PHE A 295 -2.64 -5.59 -24.83
C PHE A 295 -1.26 -5.98 -24.30
N HIS A 296 -0.28 -5.07 -24.36
CA HIS A 296 0.99 -5.27 -23.67
C HIS A 296 0.98 -4.50 -22.36
N ASN A 297 1.42 -5.16 -21.29
CA ASN A 297 1.66 -4.55 -20.00
C ASN A 297 2.97 -3.77 -20.03
N ILE A 298 2.96 -2.62 -19.35
CA ILE A 298 4.09 -1.71 -19.22
C ILE A 298 4.14 -1.21 -17.78
N LEU A 299 5.30 -1.28 -17.14
CA LEU A 299 5.57 -0.59 -15.89
C LEU A 299 6.03 0.84 -16.18
N ILE A 300 5.28 1.81 -15.69
CA ILE A 300 5.60 3.24 -15.79
C ILE A 300 5.79 3.85 -14.40
N SER A 301 6.53 4.96 -14.33
CA SER A 301 6.46 5.87 -13.18
C SER A 301 5.72 7.15 -13.55
N PHE A 302 5.08 7.78 -12.58
CA PHE A 302 4.36 9.03 -12.76
C PHE A 302 4.51 9.95 -11.55
N ASP A 303 4.33 11.24 -11.79
CA ASP A 303 4.19 12.26 -10.75
C ASP A 303 2.71 12.36 -10.36
N GLN A 304 2.38 12.07 -9.11
CA GLN A 304 0.99 12.00 -8.65
C GLN A 304 0.33 13.38 -8.44
N GLU A 305 1.11 14.47 -8.38
CA GLU A 305 0.55 15.81 -8.23
C GLU A 305 0.14 16.40 -9.58
N THR A 306 0.87 16.04 -10.63
CA THR A 306 0.68 16.56 -11.98
C THR A 306 0.01 15.57 -12.92
N GLY A 307 0.01 14.28 -12.58
CA GLY A 307 -0.49 13.20 -13.44
C GLY A 307 0.36 12.91 -14.66
N ILE A 308 1.62 13.35 -14.65
CA ILE A 308 2.54 13.20 -15.78
C ILE A 308 3.31 11.89 -15.63
N VAL A 309 3.28 11.06 -16.68
CA VAL A 309 4.19 9.91 -16.82
C VAL A 309 5.62 10.43 -16.91
N THR A 310 6.47 9.97 -15.99
CA THR A 310 7.86 10.42 -15.88
C THR A 310 8.84 9.46 -16.53
N ASP A 311 8.51 8.16 -16.60
CA ASP A 311 9.40 7.14 -17.17
C ASP A 311 8.64 5.87 -17.57
N THR A 312 9.24 5.08 -18.46
CA THR A 312 8.82 3.71 -18.80
C THR A 312 9.93 2.76 -18.39
N LEU A 313 9.71 2.03 -17.29
CA LEU A 313 10.73 1.19 -16.67
C LEU A 313 10.84 -0.18 -17.33
N TYR A 314 9.71 -0.74 -17.77
CA TYR A 314 9.67 -2.08 -18.32
C TYR A 314 8.50 -2.25 -19.28
N ALA A 315 8.77 -2.76 -20.49
CA ALA A 315 7.79 -2.99 -21.53
C ALA A 315 8.11 -4.32 -22.25
N PRO A 316 7.80 -5.47 -21.64
CA PRO A 316 8.18 -6.78 -22.16
C PRO A 316 7.50 -7.13 -23.49
N GLY A 317 6.35 -6.52 -23.79
CA GLY A 317 5.57 -6.83 -24.98
C GLY A 317 4.60 -7.99 -24.81
N ASP A 318 4.16 -8.28 -23.58
CA ASP A 318 3.15 -9.30 -23.23
C ASP A 318 2.21 -8.81 -22.12
N TYR A 319 1.20 -9.61 -21.74
CA TYR A 319 0.07 -9.22 -20.87
C TYR A 319 0.12 -9.92 -19.48
N VAL A 320 1.28 -9.98 -18.84
CA VAL A 320 1.48 -10.84 -17.67
C VAL A 320 2.25 -10.15 -16.54
N LEU A 321 2.09 -8.84 -16.39
CA LEU A 321 2.51 -8.13 -15.17
C LEU A 321 1.34 -8.15 -14.19
N HIS A 322 1.50 -8.85 -13.07
CA HIS A 322 0.38 -9.20 -12.19
C HIS A 322 0.19 -8.24 -11.01
N ASP A 323 1.28 -7.76 -10.42
CA ASP A 323 1.25 -7.02 -9.16
C ASP A 323 2.51 -6.16 -8.98
N ILE A 324 2.36 -5.01 -8.32
CA ILE A 324 3.47 -4.18 -7.85
C ILE A 324 3.29 -3.76 -6.39
N GLU A 325 4.36 -3.92 -5.63
CA GLU A 325 4.35 -3.59 -4.20
C GLU A 325 5.66 -2.96 -3.76
N LYS A 326 5.57 -2.00 -2.82
CA LYS A 326 6.76 -1.36 -2.25
C LYS A 326 7.26 -2.18 -1.06
N ALA A 327 8.49 -2.66 -1.15
CA ALA A 327 9.14 -3.37 -0.07
C ALA A 327 9.40 -2.44 1.14
N PRO A 328 9.42 -2.98 2.38
CA PRO A 328 9.84 -2.22 3.58
C PRO A 328 11.26 -1.66 3.47
N THR A 329 12.11 -2.32 2.70
CA THR A 329 13.48 -1.89 2.37
C THR A 329 13.53 -0.70 1.41
N GLY A 330 12.41 -0.36 0.76
CA GLY A 330 12.21 0.85 -0.04
C GLY A 330 12.17 0.61 -1.54
N GLU A 331 12.56 -0.56 -2.03
CA GLU A 331 12.49 -0.93 -3.45
C GLU A 331 11.05 -1.22 -3.91
N LEU A 332 10.82 -1.10 -5.21
CA LEU A 332 9.57 -1.56 -5.85
C LEU A 332 9.78 -2.97 -6.36
N PHE A 333 8.89 -3.89 -5.98
CA PHE A 333 8.83 -5.24 -6.51
C PHE A 333 7.74 -5.32 -7.58
N LEU A 334 8.02 -6.02 -8.67
CA LEU A 334 7.11 -6.28 -9.77
C LEU A 334 7.00 -7.80 -10.00
N ALA A 335 5.79 -8.34 -9.94
CA ALA A 335 5.47 -9.70 -10.33
C ALA A 335 5.44 -9.80 -11.87
N ASP A 336 6.56 -10.22 -12.45
CA ASP A 336 6.71 -10.42 -13.89
C ASP A 336 6.38 -11.88 -14.26
N GLY A 337 5.21 -12.11 -14.84
CA GLY A 337 4.75 -13.40 -15.37
C GLY A 337 5.15 -13.67 -16.82
N THR A 338 6.08 -12.90 -17.40
CA THR A 338 6.51 -13.06 -18.81
C THR A 338 6.91 -14.49 -19.14
N LEU A 339 6.44 -15.01 -20.27
CA LEU A 339 6.68 -16.41 -20.64
C LEU A 339 8.16 -16.72 -20.90
N THR A 340 8.95 -15.69 -21.23
CA THR A 340 10.37 -15.87 -21.60
C THR A 340 11.31 -15.82 -20.40
N ASN A 341 10.98 -15.05 -19.36
CA ASN A 341 11.86 -14.86 -18.21
C ASN A 341 11.05 -14.38 -16.99
N PRO A 342 10.16 -15.22 -16.44
CA PRO A 342 9.29 -14.83 -15.34
C PRO A 342 10.06 -14.75 -14.01
N GLY A 343 9.49 -14.02 -13.07
CA GLY A 343 9.96 -13.90 -11.70
C GLY A 343 9.69 -12.51 -11.13
N VAL A 344 10.32 -12.19 -10.01
CA VAL A 344 10.11 -10.89 -9.36
C VAL A 344 11.23 -9.93 -9.76
N ARG A 345 10.88 -8.80 -10.37
CA ARG A 345 11.84 -7.72 -10.65
C ARG A 345 11.86 -6.73 -9.50
N VAL A 346 13.04 -6.19 -9.21
CA VAL A 346 13.25 -5.23 -8.12
C VAL A 346 13.81 -3.95 -8.71
N TYR A 347 13.19 -2.81 -8.41
CA TYR A 347 13.59 -1.49 -8.89
C TYR A 347 13.93 -0.57 -7.73
N ASP A 348 15.03 0.16 -7.87
CA ASP A 348 15.38 1.25 -6.97
C ASP A 348 14.48 2.45 -7.27
N ILE A 349 13.68 2.86 -6.29
CA ILE A 349 12.67 3.92 -6.49
C ILE A 349 13.27 5.32 -6.65
N ALA A 350 14.54 5.53 -6.28
CA ALA A 350 15.19 6.82 -6.43
C ALA A 350 15.69 7.02 -7.88
N THR A 351 16.17 5.94 -8.51
CA THR A 351 16.83 5.97 -9.82
C THR A 351 16.02 5.35 -10.95
N ASN A 352 14.90 4.66 -10.65
CA ASN A 352 14.12 3.85 -11.59
C ASN A 352 14.89 2.68 -12.22
N MET A 353 16.10 2.38 -11.74
CA MET A 353 16.92 1.31 -12.29
C MET A 353 16.57 -0.03 -11.65
N GLN A 354 16.51 -1.08 -12.47
CA GLN A 354 16.40 -2.45 -11.96
C GLN A 354 17.65 -2.77 -11.12
N VAL A 355 17.46 -3.23 -9.88
CA VAL A 355 18.52 -3.52 -8.91
C VAL A 355 19.34 -4.74 -9.34
N LEU A 356 18.66 -5.75 -9.87
CA LEU A 356 19.25 -7.03 -10.29
C LEU A 356 19.31 -7.15 -11.82
N PRO A 357 20.29 -7.90 -12.38
CA PRO A 357 20.41 -8.09 -13.83
C PRO A 357 19.21 -8.78 -14.51
N GLY A 358 18.37 -9.46 -13.73
CA GLY A 358 17.19 -10.18 -14.17
C GLY A 358 16.19 -10.35 -13.03
N PRO A 359 15.02 -10.95 -13.31
CA PRO A 359 14.04 -11.25 -12.28
C PRO A 359 14.55 -12.36 -11.34
N ILE A 360 14.07 -12.32 -10.11
CA ILE A 360 14.26 -13.36 -9.10
C ILE A 360 13.31 -14.50 -9.43
N ASP A 361 13.85 -15.66 -9.79
CA ASP A 361 13.07 -16.86 -10.10
C ASP A 361 12.39 -17.38 -8.82
N VAL A 362 11.06 -17.49 -8.86
CA VAL A 362 10.20 -17.93 -7.76
C VAL A 362 9.45 -19.24 -8.06
N GLY A 363 9.83 -19.97 -9.12
CA GLY A 363 9.16 -21.22 -9.50
C GLY A 363 8.05 -21.00 -10.53
N LEU A 364 6.78 -21.09 -10.12
CA LEU A 364 5.65 -20.76 -10.99
C LEU A 364 5.56 -19.24 -11.23
N LEU A 365 4.64 -18.78 -12.08
CA LEU A 365 4.49 -17.36 -12.38
C LEU A 365 4.09 -16.59 -11.12
N PRO A 366 4.77 -15.49 -10.75
CA PRO A 366 4.38 -14.69 -9.60
C PRO A 366 3.01 -14.04 -9.86
N PHE A 367 2.14 -14.03 -8.85
CA PHE A 367 0.76 -13.56 -8.99
C PHE A 367 0.39 -12.43 -8.03
N ASP A 368 0.78 -12.53 -6.76
CA ASP A 368 0.55 -11.52 -5.72
C ASP A 368 1.75 -11.49 -4.77
N ILE A 369 2.08 -10.30 -4.28
CA ILE A 369 3.21 -10.00 -3.42
C ILE A 369 2.68 -9.49 -2.08
N THR A 370 3.07 -10.13 -0.97
CA THR A 370 2.87 -9.55 0.37
C THR A 370 4.17 -9.56 1.14
N PHE A 371 4.45 -8.49 1.88
CA PHE A 371 5.66 -8.41 2.70
C PHE A 371 5.37 -8.76 4.16
N SER A 372 6.34 -9.38 4.84
CA SER A 372 6.29 -9.70 6.26
C SER A 372 6.61 -8.47 7.11
N VAL A 373 5.80 -7.42 6.97
CA VAL A 373 6.02 -6.19 7.73
C VAL A 373 5.40 -6.39 9.11
N ASN A 374 6.25 -6.47 10.14
CA ASN A 374 5.81 -6.42 11.53
C ASN A 374 5.26 -5.02 11.84
N ILE A 375 4.02 -4.75 11.42
CA ILE A 375 3.27 -3.59 11.90
C ILE A 375 2.92 -3.91 13.37
N PRO A 376 3.41 -3.14 14.36
CA PRO A 376 3.12 -3.41 15.77
C PRO A 376 1.61 -3.51 15.99
N SER A 377 1.18 -4.60 16.64
CA SER A 377 -0.23 -4.86 16.95
C SER A 377 -0.85 -3.65 17.65
N GLY A 378 -1.74 -2.95 16.94
CA GLY A 378 -2.31 -1.66 17.36
C GLY A 378 -2.27 -0.56 16.29
N MET A 379 -1.48 -0.74 15.23
CA MET A 379 -1.65 0.00 13.97
C MET A 379 -2.55 -0.81 13.04
N ALA A 380 -3.84 -0.48 13.05
CA ALA A 380 -4.60 -0.60 11.81
C ALA A 380 -3.85 0.21 10.73
N ILE A 381 -3.94 -0.26 9.51
CA ILE A 381 -3.30 0.24 8.28
C ILE A 381 -3.12 1.78 8.27
N ASN A 382 -1.86 2.20 8.10
CA ASN A 382 -1.30 3.55 8.12
C ASN A 382 -1.01 4.17 9.50
N PRO A 383 0.08 4.97 9.62
CA PRO A 383 0.29 5.77 10.82
C PRO A 383 -1.00 6.54 11.12
N PRO A 384 -1.39 6.66 12.41
CA PRO A 384 -2.54 7.46 12.77
C PRO A 384 -2.39 8.81 12.08
N PHE A 385 -3.42 9.25 11.36
CA PHE A 385 -3.51 10.63 10.89
C PHE A 385 -2.99 11.52 12.02
N VAL A 386 -1.89 12.23 11.80
CA VAL A 386 -1.32 13.16 12.80
C VAL A 386 -1.78 14.56 12.43
N ALA A 387 -1.56 14.90 11.16
CA ALA A 387 -2.01 16.11 10.52
C ALA A 387 -2.08 15.92 9.00
N SER A 388 -2.78 16.81 8.30
CA SER A 388 -2.69 17.02 6.85
C SER A 388 -2.54 18.50 6.56
N MET A 389 -2.02 18.85 5.38
CA MET A 389 -1.90 20.24 4.92
C MET A 389 -2.53 20.37 3.53
N GLY A 390 -3.55 21.19 3.40
CA GLY A 390 -4.18 21.46 2.11
C GLY A 390 -3.43 22.53 1.31
N GLN A 391 -3.83 22.73 0.05
CA GLN A 391 -3.28 23.78 -0.79
C GLN A 391 -3.70 25.16 -0.29
N ASN A 392 -2.78 26.13 -0.36
CA ASN A 392 -3.12 27.50 0.00
C ASN A 392 -4.14 28.11 -0.97
N PHE A 393 -5.06 28.93 -0.48
CA PHE A 393 -6.04 29.63 -1.30
C PHE A 393 -6.11 31.13 -0.96
N PRO A 394 -6.07 32.02 -1.97
CA PRO A 394 -5.83 31.73 -3.39
C PRO A 394 -4.38 31.23 -3.67
N ASN A 395 -4.15 30.54 -4.79
CA ASN A 395 -2.81 30.27 -5.33
C ASN A 395 -2.87 30.31 -6.88
N PRO A 396 -2.20 31.25 -7.58
CA PRO A 396 -1.35 32.30 -7.03
C PRO A 396 -2.10 33.31 -6.13
N PHE A 397 -1.37 33.97 -5.23
CA PHE A 397 -1.93 34.94 -4.27
C PHE A 397 -1.30 36.33 -4.37
N ASN A 398 -2.06 37.36 -3.97
CA ASN A 398 -1.60 38.76 -3.91
C ASN A 398 -2.41 39.58 -2.87
N PRO A 399 -1.80 40.18 -1.84
CA PRO A 399 -0.52 39.83 -1.22
C PRO A 399 -0.67 38.69 -0.21
N SER A 400 -1.89 38.16 0.01
CA SER A 400 -2.17 37.23 1.10
C SER A 400 -2.86 35.94 0.66
N THR A 401 -2.62 34.86 1.41
CA THR A 401 -3.23 33.55 1.23
C THR A 401 -3.61 32.93 2.56
N THR A 402 -4.57 32.00 2.53
CA THR A 402 -4.90 31.09 3.63
C THR A 402 -4.30 29.72 3.36
N ILE A 403 -3.75 29.08 4.39
CA ILE A 403 -3.15 27.74 4.34
C ILE A 403 -3.97 26.85 5.28
N PRO A 404 -4.79 25.92 4.74
CA PRO A 404 -5.56 24.98 5.54
C PRO A 404 -4.69 23.81 6.01
N PHE A 405 -4.93 23.35 7.23
CA PHE A 405 -4.39 22.09 7.74
C PHE A 405 -5.35 21.49 8.76
N THR A 406 -5.32 20.16 8.91
CA THR A 406 -6.19 19.44 9.85
C THR A 406 -5.32 18.67 10.81
N LEU A 407 -5.70 18.61 12.09
CA LEU A 407 -5.00 17.87 13.14
C LEU A 407 -5.89 16.77 13.70
N ALA A 408 -5.35 15.57 13.89
CA ALA A 408 -6.12 14.46 14.45
C ALA A 408 -6.25 14.51 15.98
N LYS A 409 -5.28 15.13 16.64
CA LYS A 409 -5.21 15.27 18.11
C LYS A 409 -4.62 16.62 18.47
N GLU A 410 -4.75 17.01 19.73
CA GLU A 410 -4.09 18.22 20.22
C GLU A 410 -2.56 18.05 20.21
N ILE A 411 -1.87 18.83 19.39
CA ILE A 411 -0.45 18.65 19.07
C ILE A 411 0.25 20.00 18.84
N THR A 412 1.56 20.06 19.07
CA THR A 412 2.37 21.24 18.73
C THR A 412 2.61 21.27 17.23
N VAL A 413 2.21 22.37 16.60
CA VAL A 413 2.31 22.56 15.16
C VAL A 413 3.20 23.75 14.85
N LYS A 414 4.12 23.57 13.92
CA LYS A 414 4.97 24.63 13.40
C LYS A 414 4.78 24.78 11.90
N LEU A 415 4.32 25.94 11.44
CA LEU A 415 4.19 26.29 10.03
C LEU A 415 5.23 27.35 9.66
N SER A 416 6.16 27.01 8.77
CA SER A 416 7.24 27.91 8.33
C SER A 416 7.26 28.10 6.82
N ILE A 417 7.64 29.29 6.37
CA ILE A 417 7.83 29.64 4.96
C ILE A 417 9.31 29.64 4.62
N TYR A 418 9.62 29.13 3.44
CA TYR A 418 10.95 29.08 2.83
C TYR A 418 10.91 29.65 1.41
N ASP A 419 12.03 30.20 0.95
CA ASP A 419 12.20 30.55 -0.47
C ASP A 419 12.75 29.38 -1.29
N VAL A 420 12.88 29.57 -2.61
CA VAL A 420 13.36 28.52 -3.54
C VAL A 420 14.75 27.97 -3.26
N THR A 421 15.57 28.67 -2.46
CA THR A 421 16.91 28.21 -2.07
C THR A 421 16.89 27.40 -0.77
N GLY A 422 15.71 27.18 -0.19
CA GLY A 422 15.55 26.55 1.13
C GLY A 422 15.87 27.50 2.28
N ARG A 423 16.09 28.80 2.02
CA ARG A 423 16.30 29.79 3.08
C ARG A 423 14.97 30.04 3.79
N HIS A 424 15.00 29.96 5.12
CA HIS A 424 13.87 30.29 5.98
C HIS A 424 13.49 31.77 5.84
N VAL A 425 12.19 32.02 5.64
CA VAL A 425 11.61 33.33 5.38
C VAL A 425 10.84 33.84 6.60
N ARG A 426 9.99 32.98 7.19
CA ARG A 426 9.14 33.32 8.34
C ARG A 426 8.49 32.08 8.96
N THR A 427 8.42 32.00 10.27
CA THR A 427 7.49 31.07 10.95
C THR A 427 6.16 31.78 11.23
N ILE A 428 5.06 31.21 10.74
CA ILE A 428 3.70 31.81 10.84
C ILE A 428 2.94 31.25 12.05
N LEU A 429 3.17 29.97 12.37
CA LEU A 429 2.56 29.28 13.51
C LEU A 429 3.64 28.46 14.22
N ASN A 430 3.66 28.46 15.55
CA ASN A 430 4.48 27.55 16.36
C ASN A 430 3.86 27.39 17.75
N GLU A 431 2.76 26.65 17.84
CA GLU A 431 2.02 26.50 19.10
C GLU A 431 1.22 25.21 19.12
N ARG A 432 0.70 24.86 20.30
CA ARG A 432 -0.19 23.71 20.48
C ARG A 432 -1.60 24.05 20.00
N ARG A 433 -2.15 23.22 19.13
CA ARG A 433 -3.48 23.40 18.52
C ARG A 433 -4.35 22.18 18.79
N PRO A 434 -5.66 22.35 19.05
CA PRO A 434 -6.58 21.24 19.25
C PRO A 434 -6.80 20.44 17.96
N ALA A 435 -7.35 19.24 18.09
CA ALA A 435 -7.81 18.47 16.94
C ALA A 435 -8.85 19.25 16.10
N GLY A 436 -8.93 18.97 14.81
CA GLY A 436 -9.85 19.60 13.85
C GLY A 436 -9.14 20.47 12.82
N ASP A 437 -9.94 21.21 12.06
CA ASP A 437 -9.48 22.04 10.95
C ASP A 437 -8.95 23.41 11.42
N HIS A 438 -7.87 23.84 10.80
CA HIS A 438 -7.22 25.12 11.06
C HIS A 438 -6.92 25.85 9.76
N LEU A 439 -7.03 27.17 9.83
CA LEU A 439 -6.70 28.08 8.73
C LEU A 439 -5.64 29.06 9.21
N VAL A 440 -4.47 29.07 8.58
CA VAL A 440 -3.41 30.04 8.89
C VAL A 440 -3.21 31.00 7.73
N HIS A 441 -3.19 32.29 8.07
CA HIS A 441 -3.04 33.37 7.10
C HIS A 441 -1.57 33.77 6.93
N TRP A 442 -1.15 33.95 5.68
CA TRP A 442 0.15 34.55 5.35
C TRP A 442 -0.04 35.75 4.44
N ASP A 443 0.67 36.84 4.74
CA ASP A 443 0.56 38.16 4.11
C ASP A 443 1.69 38.46 3.10
N GLY A 444 2.45 37.45 2.70
CA GLY A 444 3.56 37.60 1.75
C GLY A 444 4.75 38.39 2.30
N ARG A 445 4.91 38.45 3.63
CA ARG A 445 6.04 39.15 4.30
C ARG A 445 6.98 38.19 5.01
N ASP A 446 8.25 38.60 5.12
CA ASP A 446 9.27 37.93 5.93
C ASP A 446 9.18 38.28 7.44
N GLU A 447 10.06 37.72 8.26
CA GLU A 447 10.12 38.01 9.71
C GLU A 447 10.34 39.49 10.05
N ALA A 448 11.04 40.23 9.19
CA ALA A 448 11.28 41.67 9.36
C ALA A 448 10.12 42.52 8.81
N SER A 449 8.97 41.91 8.52
CA SER A 449 7.78 42.53 7.91
C SER A 449 8.03 43.17 6.54
N ARG A 450 9.13 42.79 5.87
CA ARG A 450 9.44 43.26 4.52
C ARG A 450 8.61 42.50 3.52
N ILE A 451 8.12 43.21 2.52
CA ILE A 451 7.32 42.62 1.44
C ILE A 451 8.26 41.81 0.55
N LEU A 452 7.89 40.56 0.30
CA LEU A 452 8.63 39.67 -0.57
C LEU A 452 8.39 39.99 -2.06
N PRO A 453 9.35 39.68 -2.96
CA PRO A 453 9.14 39.77 -4.40
C PRO A 453 8.15 38.70 -4.90
N SER A 454 7.59 38.89 -6.09
CA SER A 454 6.86 37.82 -6.78
C SER A 454 7.77 36.62 -6.99
N GLY A 455 7.25 35.41 -6.76
CA GLY A 455 8.07 34.21 -6.84
C GLY A 455 7.44 33.00 -6.17
N VAL A 456 8.17 31.90 -6.23
CA VAL A 456 7.80 30.63 -5.60
C VAL A 456 8.31 30.62 -4.16
N TYR A 457 7.46 30.19 -3.24
CA TYR A 457 7.76 29.96 -1.83
C TYR A 457 7.26 28.57 -1.43
N PHE A 458 7.72 28.07 -0.29
CA PHE A 458 7.31 26.79 0.25
C PHE A 458 6.83 26.97 1.69
N ALA A 459 5.60 26.57 1.98
CA ALA A 459 5.12 26.44 3.34
C ALA A 459 5.35 25.00 3.83
N ARG A 460 5.98 24.85 4.99
CA ARG A 460 6.27 23.57 5.64
C ARG A 460 5.54 23.49 6.97
N LEU A 461 4.67 22.51 7.12
CA LEU A 461 4.00 22.15 8.37
C LEU A 461 4.78 21.03 9.05
N GLU A 462 5.08 21.19 10.34
CA GLU A 462 5.71 20.19 11.20
C GLU A 462 4.77 19.91 12.39
N ALA A 463 4.40 18.65 12.64
CA ALA A 463 3.55 18.22 13.75
C ALA A 463 3.94 16.80 14.23
N ASP A 464 4.53 16.66 15.44
CA ASP A 464 5.22 15.43 15.87
C ASP A 464 6.18 14.92 14.75
N ASP A 465 5.96 13.72 14.23
CA ASP A 465 6.75 13.10 13.15
C ASP A 465 6.21 13.43 11.73
N PHE A 466 5.11 14.19 11.63
CA PHE A 466 4.53 14.59 10.35
C PHE A 466 5.19 15.86 9.80
N ILE A 467 5.62 15.80 8.53
CA ILE A 467 6.11 16.96 7.79
C ILE A 467 5.41 17.01 6.43
N ALA A 468 4.72 18.11 6.15
CA ALA A 468 4.17 18.39 4.81
C ALA A 468 4.70 19.71 4.27
N THR A 469 4.90 19.79 2.95
CA THR A 469 5.31 21.02 2.28
C THR A 469 4.35 21.35 1.14
N ARG A 470 4.02 22.64 0.96
CA ARG A 470 3.17 23.15 -0.12
C ARG A 470 3.84 24.31 -0.82
N LYS A 471 3.84 24.26 -2.16
CA LYS A 471 4.32 25.32 -3.03
C LYS A 471 3.30 26.47 -3.05
N LEU A 472 3.78 27.69 -2.83
CA LEU A 472 3.01 28.94 -2.88
C LEU A 472 3.55 29.82 -4.00
N LEU A 473 2.67 30.42 -4.80
CA LEU A 473 3.04 31.35 -5.86
C LEU A 473 2.55 32.76 -5.51
N LEU A 474 3.49 33.64 -5.12
CA LEU A 474 3.22 35.05 -4.84
C LEU A 474 3.27 35.84 -6.16
N LEU A 475 2.17 36.50 -6.51
CA LEU A 475 2.11 37.48 -7.60
C LEU A 475 1.94 38.88 -7.01
N LYS A 476 2.57 39.86 -7.62
CA LYS A 476 2.34 41.28 -7.35
C LYS A 476 1.71 41.94 -8.55
#